data_AF-A0A1E4ZUC7-F1
#
_entry.id   AF-A0A1E4ZUC7-F1
#
_cell.length_a   1.000
_cell.length_b   1.000
_cell.length_c   1.000
_cell.angle_alpha   90.00
_cell.angle_beta   90.00
_cell.angle_gamma   90.00
#
_symmetry.space_group_name_H-M   'P 1'
#
loop_
_entity.id
_entity.type
_entity.pdbx_description
1 polymer ?
#
loop_
_entity_poly.entity_id
_entity_poly.type
_entity_poly.pdbx_seq_one_letter_code
_entity_poly.pdbx_strand_id
1 'polypeptide(L)'
;MSQTTDDIQLQVWKDLALSKQLLANEVIKALDLDTTCSAADLKNSLNKLIDRAKHADDSIRESRQRADSAITALRAELKISDKARLAAVGAIDDAIAAKEAAEKALIVGRGMNSESLKKAKEEVARKDRELKAINTALADTPENVVKKLKTLKKQKLDENIARKAAEASVRTLKKEKKELQEKLDERKTLLEQSAQLVEHYRELRTVSSENLEKLKAAVVDDATELPEQDDKLLEGIEMAATVEKDD
;
A
#
# COMPACT_ATOMS: atom_id res chain seq x y z
N MET A 1 -75.29 -42.08 115.03
CA MET A 1 -74.12 -41.68 114.23
C MET A 1 -73.68 -42.77 113.23
N SER A 2 -73.79 -44.08 113.54
CA SER A 2 -73.44 -45.15 112.59
C SER A 2 -74.41 -45.28 111.39
N GLN A 3 -75.72 -45.33 111.64
CA GLN A 3 -76.74 -45.55 110.58
C GLN A 3 -76.74 -44.48 109.48
N THR A 4 -76.53 -43.21 109.81
CA THR A 4 -76.44 -42.11 108.85
C THR A 4 -75.24 -42.21 107.92
N THR A 5 -74.13 -42.81 108.38
CA THR A 5 -72.95 -43.05 107.55
C THR A 5 -73.16 -44.24 106.61
N ASP A 6 -73.85 -45.28 107.10
CA ASP A 6 -74.19 -46.47 106.31
C ASP A 6 -75.16 -46.14 105.15
N ASP A 7 -76.16 -45.28 105.39
CA ASP A 7 -77.10 -44.83 104.34
C ASP A 7 -76.42 -43.98 103.25
N ILE A 8 -75.50 -43.08 103.64
CA ILE A 8 -74.70 -42.29 102.69
C ILE A 8 -73.82 -43.22 101.85
N GLN A 9 -73.17 -44.21 102.47
CA GLN A 9 -72.39 -45.20 101.72
C GLN A 9 -73.26 -45.97 100.73
N LEU A 10 -74.44 -46.41 101.14
CA LEU A 10 -75.37 -47.16 100.27
C LEU A 10 -75.85 -46.32 99.08
N GLN A 11 -76.07 -45.02 99.28
CA GLN A 11 -76.39 -44.08 98.20
C GLN A 11 -75.23 -43.91 97.23
N VAL A 12 -74.00 -43.74 97.73
CA VAL A 12 -72.78 -43.70 96.90
C VAL A 12 -72.60 -44.97 96.08
N TRP A 13 -72.88 -46.15 96.66
CA TRP A 13 -72.83 -47.42 95.93
C TRP A 13 -73.89 -47.53 94.84
N LYS A 14 -75.11 -47.04 95.10
CA LYS A 14 -76.20 -46.99 94.10
C LYS A 14 -75.85 -46.05 92.95
N ASP A 15 -75.38 -44.84 93.25
CA ASP A 15 -74.99 -43.86 92.23
C ASP A 15 -73.81 -44.37 91.40
N LEU A 16 -72.84 -45.03 92.04
CA LEU A 16 -71.73 -45.69 91.36
C LEU A 16 -72.21 -46.85 90.46
N ALA A 17 -73.17 -47.65 90.92
CA ALA A 17 -73.73 -48.75 90.14
C ALA A 17 -74.52 -48.24 88.93
N LEU A 18 -75.34 -47.19 89.11
CA LEU A 18 -76.07 -46.53 88.03
C LEU A 18 -75.12 -45.92 87.00
N SER A 19 -74.08 -45.22 87.46
CA SER A 19 -73.04 -44.65 86.58
C SER A 19 -72.34 -45.73 85.76
N LYS A 20 -71.99 -46.87 86.38
CA LYS A 20 -71.37 -48.02 85.69
C LYS A 20 -72.31 -48.66 84.65
N GLN A 21 -73.59 -48.81 84.98
CA GLN A 21 -74.59 -49.34 84.05
C GLN A 21 -74.82 -48.42 82.86
N LEU A 22 -74.90 -47.11 83.12
CA LEU A 22 -75.03 -46.11 82.07
C LEU A 22 -73.82 -46.12 81.13
N LEU A 23 -72.60 -46.16 81.68
CA LEU A 23 -71.36 -46.29 80.90
C LEU A 23 -71.34 -47.59 80.09
N ALA A 24 -71.69 -48.72 80.68
CA ALA A 24 -71.74 -50.00 79.97
C ALA A 24 -72.73 -49.95 78.80
N ASN A 25 -73.92 -49.37 79.00
CA ASN A 25 -74.92 -49.21 77.95
C ASN A 25 -74.47 -48.27 76.83
N GLU A 26 -73.78 -47.18 77.14
CA GLU A 26 -73.20 -46.27 76.15
C GLU A 26 -72.09 -46.95 75.33
N VAL A 27 -71.22 -47.73 75.99
CA VAL A 27 -70.18 -48.49 75.29
C VAL A 27 -70.80 -49.57 74.42
N ILE A 28 -71.82 -50.30 74.89
CA ILE A 28 -72.55 -51.30 74.08
C ILE A 28 -73.13 -50.65 72.82
N LYS A 29 -73.78 -49.47 72.95
CA LYS A 29 -74.30 -48.73 71.80
C LYS A 29 -73.20 -48.23 70.87
N ALA A 30 -72.09 -47.72 71.39
CA ALA A 30 -70.98 -47.21 70.59
C ALA A 30 -70.24 -48.32 69.82
N LEU A 31 -70.24 -49.54 70.37
CA LEU A 31 -69.69 -50.74 69.74
C LEU A 31 -70.70 -51.47 68.85
N ASP A 32 -71.93 -50.97 68.76
CA ASP A 32 -73.05 -51.60 68.04
C ASP A 32 -73.29 -53.06 68.48
N LEU A 33 -73.20 -53.31 69.79
CA LEU A 33 -73.45 -54.61 70.41
C LEU A 33 -74.90 -54.71 70.88
N ASP A 34 -75.43 -55.93 70.95
CA ASP A 34 -76.75 -56.16 71.52
C ASP A 34 -76.80 -55.77 73.01
N THR A 35 -77.94 -55.23 73.44
CA THR A 35 -78.24 -54.83 74.83
C THR A 35 -78.19 -55.98 75.84
N THR A 36 -78.19 -57.23 75.36
CA THR A 36 -78.07 -58.45 76.18
C THR A 36 -76.65 -59.04 76.20
N CYS A 37 -75.64 -58.37 75.62
CA CYS A 37 -74.30 -58.94 75.49
C CYS A 37 -73.66 -59.25 76.85
N SER A 38 -72.87 -60.32 76.88
CA SER A 38 -72.17 -60.71 78.11
C SER A 38 -71.02 -59.76 78.39
N ALA A 39 -70.60 -59.66 79.66
CA ALA A 39 -69.41 -58.90 80.03
C ALA A 39 -68.13 -59.39 79.30
N ALA A 40 -68.09 -60.66 78.90
CA ALA A 40 -67.00 -61.22 78.11
C ALA A 40 -67.02 -60.72 76.66
N ASP A 41 -68.21 -60.62 76.05
CA ASP A 41 -68.37 -60.11 74.67
C ASP A 41 -68.04 -58.63 74.58
N LEU A 42 -68.49 -57.84 75.57
CA LEU A 42 -68.14 -56.43 75.70
C LEU A 42 -66.63 -56.23 75.80
N LYS A 43 -65.97 -57.00 76.69
CA LYS A 43 -64.51 -56.95 76.88
C LYS A 43 -63.75 -57.36 75.62
N ASN A 44 -64.18 -58.41 74.94
CA ASN A 44 -63.55 -58.89 73.70
C ASN A 44 -63.66 -57.88 72.56
N SER A 45 -64.83 -57.28 72.37
CA SER A 45 -65.05 -56.24 71.36
C SER A 45 -64.26 -54.96 71.65
N LEU A 46 -64.20 -54.55 72.92
CA LEU A 46 -63.38 -53.41 73.35
C LEU A 46 -61.89 -53.68 73.09
N ASN A 47 -61.38 -54.86 73.44
CA ASN A 47 -59.99 -55.24 73.16
C ASN A 47 -59.70 -55.24 71.65
N LYS A 48 -60.58 -55.80 70.82
CA LYS A 48 -60.43 -55.76 69.35
C LYS A 48 -60.38 -54.35 68.78
N LEU A 49 -61.20 -53.43 69.31
CA LEU A 49 -61.14 -52.03 68.89
C LEU A 49 -59.86 -51.35 69.36
N ILE A 50 -59.42 -51.59 70.59
CA ILE A 50 -58.14 -51.07 71.11
C ILE A 50 -56.98 -51.56 70.23
N ASP A 51 -56.95 -52.85 69.88
CA ASP A 51 -55.91 -53.41 69.03
C ASP A 51 -55.97 -52.86 67.60
N ARG A 52 -57.17 -52.69 67.04
CA ARG A 52 -57.34 -52.04 65.73
C ARG A 52 -56.90 -50.58 65.75
N ALA A 53 -57.23 -49.83 66.80
CA ALA A 53 -56.81 -48.45 66.98
C ALA A 53 -55.28 -48.35 67.07
N LYS A 54 -54.64 -49.21 67.88
CA LYS A 54 -53.17 -49.31 67.96
C LYS A 54 -52.55 -49.62 66.59
N HIS A 55 -53.07 -50.61 65.87
CA HIS A 55 -52.58 -50.95 64.54
C HIS A 55 -52.77 -49.80 63.53
N ALA A 56 -53.88 -49.07 63.60
CA ALA A 56 -54.10 -47.90 62.76
C ALA A 56 -53.13 -46.76 63.10
N ASP A 57 -52.90 -46.48 64.39
CA ASP A 57 -51.95 -45.48 64.86
C ASP A 57 -50.51 -45.83 64.44
N ASP A 58 -50.11 -47.09 64.58
CA ASP A 58 -48.82 -47.59 64.12
C ASP A 58 -48.67 -47.46 62.60
N SER A 59 -49.69 -47.84 61.83
CA SER A 59 -49.69 -47.70 60.37
C SER A 59 -49.61 -46.23 59.92
N ILE A 60 -50.35 -45.32 60.57
CA ILE A 60 -50.28 -43.88 60.31
C ILE A 60 -48.89 -43.34 60.64
N ARG A 61 -48.31 -43.75 61.78
CA ARG A 61 -46.96 -43.34 62.19
C ARG A 61 -45.91 -43.80 61.18
N GLU A 62 -45.95 -45.05 60.75
CA GLU A 62 -45.04 -45.59 59.72
C GLU A 62 -45.22 -44.90 58.37
N SER A 63 -46.46 -44.64 57.97
CA SER A 63 -46.77 -43.92 56.72
C SER A 63 -46.23 -42.49 56.74
N ARG A 64 -46.41 -41.76 57.86
CA ARG A 64 -45.85 -40.42 58.06
C ARG A 64 -44.32 -40.44 58.03
N GLN A 65 -43.69 -41.39 58.73
CA GLN A 65 -42.24 -41.52 58.71
C GLN A 65 -41.69 -41.80 57.30
N ARG A 66 -42.37 -42.67 56.53
CA ARG A 66 -42.02 -42.93 55.13
C ARG A 66 -42.20 -41.67 54.27
N ALA A 67 -43.31 -40.96 54.41
CA ALA A 67 -43.56 -39.72 53.68
C ALA A 67 -42.50 -38.64 54.00
N ASP A 68 -42.15 -38.46 55.27
CA ASP A 68 -41.13 -37.49 55.69
C ASP A 68 -39.74 -37.84 55.13
N SER A 69 -39.39 -39.12 55.12
CA SER A 69 -38.14 -39.59 54.52
C SER A 69 -38.10 -39.35 53.00
N ALA A 70 -39.22 -39.60 52.30
CA ALA A 70 -39.33 -39.39 50.86
C ALA A 70 -39.30 -37.89 50.51
N ILE A 71 -39.97 -37.03 51.28
CA ILE A 71 -39.93 -35.57 51.11
C ILE A 71 -38.49 -35.06 51.31
N THR A 72 -37.77 -35.59 52.29
CA THR A 72 -36.38 -35.20 52.55
C THR A 72 -35.48 -35.62 51.40
N ALA A 73 -35.63 -36.84 50.88
CA ALA A 73 -34.87 -37.33 49.72
C ALA A 73 -35.15 -36.48 48.47
N LEU A 74 -36.42 -36.23 48.13
CA LEU A 74 -36.80 -35.42 46.98
C LEU A 74 -36.28 -33.97 47.09
N ARG A 75 -36.30 -33.37 48.30
CA ARG A 75 -35.72 -32.05 48.52
C ARG A 75 -34.21 -32.03 48.32
N ALA A 76 -33.51 -33.10 48.70
CA ALA A 76 -32.07 -33.22 48.46
C ALA A 76 -31.77 -33.36 46.96
N GLU A 77 -32.50 -34.20 46.25
CA GLU A 77 -32.37 -34.35 44.79
C GLU A 77 -32.68 -33.06 44.03
N LEU A 78 -33.73 -32.35 44.43
CA LEU A 78 -34.10 -31.07 43.83
C LEU A 78 -32.97 -30.04 43.97
N LYS A 79 -32.34 -29.94 45.15
CA LYS A 79 -31.20 -29.05 45.38
C LYS A 79 -30.00 -29.40 44.50
N ILE A 80 -29.72 -30.70 44.34
CA ILE A 80 -28.64 -31.17 43.46
C ILE A 80 -28.95 -30.81 42.01
N SER A 81 -30.17 -31.08 41.56
CA SER A 81 -30.64 -30.77 40.21
C SER A 81 -30.60 -29.27 39.91
N ASP A 82 -31.06 -28.42 40.83
CA ASP A 82 -31.01 -26.96 40.67
C ASP A 82 -29.58 -26.44 40.59
N LYS A 83 -28.67 -26.97 41.42
CA LYS A 83 -27.25 -26.60 41.35
C LYS A 83 -26.63 -27.03 40.03
N ALA A 84 -26.93 -28.23 39.54
CA ALA A 84 -26.46 -28.71 38.24
C ALA A 84 -27.02 -27.87 37.09
N ARG A 85 -28.31 -27.49 37.16
CA ARG A 85 -28.96 -26.61 36.18
C ARG A 85 -28.30 -25.23 36.14
N LEU A 86 -28.06 -24.61 37.29
CA LEU A 86 -27.37 -23.31 37.37
C LEU A 86 -25.95 -23.39 36.79
N ALA A 87 -25.21 -24.44 37.09
CA ALA A 87 -23.88 -24.66 36.53
C ALA A 87 -23.92 -24.85 35.00
N ALA A 88 -24.90 -25.60 34.49
CA ALA A 88 -25.08 -25.82 33.06
C ALA A 88 -25.47 -24.52 32.32
N VAL A 89 -26.35 -23.71 32.91
CA VAL A 89 -26.71 -22.39 32.36
C VAL A 89 -25.49 -21.47 32.32
N GLY A 90 -24.70 -21.41 33.39
CA GLY A 90 -23.45 -20.62 33.39
C GLY A 90 -22.47 -21.08 32.31
N ALA A 91 -22.29 -22.39 32.13
CA ALA A 91 -21.44 -22.92 31.07
C ALA A 91 -21.95 -22.58 29.65
N ILE A 92 -23.28 -22.52 29.47
CA ILE A 92 -23.89 -22.07 28.21
C ILE A 92 -23.61 -20.59 27.96
N ASP A 93 -23.78 -19.74 28.97
CA ASP A 93 -23.51 -18.30 28.86
C ASP A 93 -22.05 -18.04 28.52
N ASP A 94 -21.12 -18.73 29.19
CA ASP A 94 -19.68 -18.66 28.90
C ASP A 94 -19.36 -19.13 27.47
N ALA A 95 -20.00 -20.21 27.01
CA ALA A 95 -19.81 -20.73 25.67
C ALA A 95 -20.35 -19.77 24.59
N ILE A 96 -21.49 -19.10 24.84
CA ILE A 96 -22.04 -18.08 23.96
C ILE A 96 -21.10 -16.88 23.89
N ALA A 97 -20.62 -16.38 25.03
CA ALA A 97 -19.68 -15.26 25.07
C ALA A 97 -18.36 -15.59 24.33
N ALA A 98 -17.82 -16.79 24.54
CA ALA A 98 -16.62 -17.25 23.84
C ALA A 98 -16.85 -17.37 22.32
N LYS A 99 -18.01 -17.89 21.89
CA LYS A 99 -18.38 -17.98 20.47
C LYS A 99 -18.47 -16.60 19.83
N GLU A 100 -19.17 -15.65 20.46
CA GLU A 100 -19.29 -14.28 19.94
C GLU A 100 -17.93 -13.58 19.84
N ALA A 101 -17.05 -13.77 20.84
CA ALA A 101 -15.69 -13.23 20.81
C ALA A 101 -14.87 -13.83 19.65
N ALA A 102 -14.96 -15.15 19.44
CA ALA A 102 -14.29 -15.83 18.35
C ALA A 102 -14.80 -15.37 16.98
N GLU A 103 -16.12 -15.21 16.81
CA GLU A 103 -16.72 -14.70 15.56
C GLU A 103 -16.26 -13.27 15.25
N LYS A 104 -16.25 -12.38 16.25
CA LYS A 104 -15.72 -11.01 16.11
C LYS A 104 -14.25 -11.02 15.70
N ALA A 105 -13.42 -11.84 16.36
CA ALA A 105 -12.00 -11.97 16.02
C ALA A 105 -11.80 -12.50 14.59
N LEU A 106 -12.64 -13.43 14.14
CA LEU A 106 -12.58 -13.99 12.79
C LEU A 106 -12.94 -12.93 11.73
N ILE A 107 -13.99 -12.14 11.96
CA ILE A 107 -14.39 -11.04 11.06
C ILE A 107 -13.27 -10.00 10.95
N VAL A 108 -12.72 -9.56 12.08
CA VAL A 108 -11.60 -8.61 12.12
C VAL A 108 -10.37 -9.19 11.41
N GLY A 109 -10.00 -10.43 11.72
CA GLY A 109 -8.87 -11.13 11.10
C GLY A 109 -9.02 -11.27 9.58
N ARG A 110 -10.22 -11.59 9.09
CA ARG A 110 -10.52 -11.64 7.64
C ARG A 110 -10.39 -10.27 7.00
N GLY A 111 -10.89 -9.21 7.65
CA GLY A 111 -10.75 -7.83 7.18
C GLY A 111 -9.29 -7.42 7.06
N MET A 112 -8.52 -7.58 8.14
CA MET A 112 -7.08 -7.27 8.17
C MET A 112 -6.30 -8.06 7.11
N ASN A 113 -6.58 -9.36 6.96
CA ASN A 113 -5.90 -10.19 5.97
C ASN A 113 -6.25 -9.79 4.53
N SER A 114 -7.51 -9.39 4.28
CA SER A 114 -7.93 -8.86 2.98
C SER A 114 -7.20 -7.55 2.63
N GLU A 115 -7.09 -6.64 3.60
CA GLU A 115 -6.36 -5.38 3.44
C GLU A 115 -4.86 -5.61 3.22
N SER A 116 -4.23 -6.50 3.98
CA SER A 116 -2.82 -6.84 3.80
C SER A 116 -2.56 -7.49 2.44
N LEU A 117 -3.45 -8.38 1.99
CA LEU A 117 -3.38 -8.97 0.65
C LEU A 117 -3.54 -7.92 -0.45
N LYS A 118 -4.43 -6.95 -0.27
CA LYS A 118 -4.61 -5.85 -1.24
C LYS A 118 -3.34 -5.00 -1.33
N LYS A 119 -2.78 -4.59 -0.18
CA LYS A 119 -1.51 -3.83 -0.13
C LYS A 119 -0.35 -4.61 -0.75
N ALA A 120 -0.22 -5.89 -0.44
CA ALA A 120 0.81 -6.75 -1.03
C ALA A 120 0.67 -6.86 -2.55
N LYS A 121 -0.55 -7.03 -3.06
CA LYS A 121 -0.82 -7.04 -4.51
C LYS A 121 -0.49 -5.70 -5.18
N GLU A 122 -0.83 -4.59 -4.55
CA GLU A 122 -0.50 -3.24 -5.03
C GLU A 122 1.02 -3.03 -5.07
N GLU A 123 1.74 -3.49 -4.05
CA GLU A 123 3.19 -3.42 -3.99
C GLU A 123 3.86 -4.28 -5.08
N VAL A 124 3.39 -5.51 -5.27
CA VAL A 124 3.87 -6.39 -6.36
C VAL A 124 3.62 -5.74 -7.72
N ALA A 125 2.41 -5.20 -7.96
CA ALA A 125 2.09 -4.53 -9.21
C ALA A 125 2.96 -3.28 -9.44
N ARG A 126 3.28 -2.52 -8.37
CA ARG A 126 4.23 -1.40 -8.44
C ARG A 126 5.63 -1.90 -8.80
N LYS A 127 6.12 -2.95 -8.13
CA LYS A 127 7.44 -3.54 -8.38
C LYS A 127 7.55 -4.10 -9.80
N ASP A 128 6.50 -4.71 -10.34
CA ASP A 128 6.47 -5.16 -11.74
C ASP A 128 6.56 -4.01 -12.73
N ARG A 129 5.89 -2.88 -12.46
CA ARG A 129 6.01 -1.67 -13.28
C ARG A 129 7.41 -1.06 -13.18
N GLU A 130 7.97 -0.99 -11.97
CA GLU A 130 9.36 -0.55 -11.74
C GLU A 130 10.34 -1.45 -12.50
N LEU A 131 10.20 -2.77 -12.41
CA LEU A 131 11.04 -3.72 -13.13
C LEU A 131 10.91 -3.60 -14.65
N LYS A 132 9.69 -3.39 -15.17
CA LYS A 132 9.48 -3.13 -16.60
C LYS A 132 10.11 -1.82 -17.04
N ALA A 133 9.99 -0.76 -16.23
CA ALA A 133 10.62 0.53 -16.51
C ALA A 133 12.15 0.42 -16.47
N ILE A 134 12.69 -0.27 -15.46
CA ILE A 134 14.13 -0.57 -15.34
C ILE A 134 14.59 -1.40 -16.53
N ASN A 135 13.87 -2.46 -16.90
CA ASN A 135 14.21 -3.29 -18.05
C ASN A 135 14.13 -2.49 -19.35
N THR A 136 13.16 -1.58 -19.49
CA THR A 136 13.08 -0.68 -20.66
C THR A 136 14.23 0.34 -20.68
N ALA A 137 14.63 0.87 -19.52
CA ALA A 137 15.72 1.83 -19.39
C ALA A 137 17.10 1.18 -19.56
N LEU A 138 17.28 -0.03 -19.06
CA LEU A 138 18.49 -0.85 -19.22
C LEU A 138 18.55 -1.50 -20.60
N ALA A 139 17.40 -1.74 -21.24
CA ALA A 139 17.31 -2.12 -22.64
C ALA A 139 17.52 -0.88 -23.53
N ASP A 140 18.76 -0.39 -23.56
CA ASP A 140 19.37 -0.30 -24.87
C ASP A 140 19.38 -1.73 -25.43
N THR A 141 18.30 -2.12 -26.12
CA THR A 141 18.23 -3.43 -26.79
C THR A 141 19.53 -3.65 -27.58
N PRO A 142 19.99 -4.89 -27.77
CA PRO A 142 21.14 -5.17 -28.65
C PRO A 142 21.01 -4.42 -29.99
N GLU A 143 19.78 -4.27 -30.45
CA GLU A 143 19.39 -3.50 -31.62
C GLU A 143 19.60 -1.98 -31.50
N ASN A 144 19.28 -1.36 -30.36
CA ASN A 144 19.59 0.04 -30.06
C ASN A 144 21.08 0.29 -29.90
N VAL A 145 21.82 -0.61 -29.24
CA VAL A 145 23.29 -0.56 -29.16
C VAL A 145 23.89 -0.64 -30.57
N VAL A 146 23.43 -1.58 -31.39
CA VAL A 146 23.87 -1.73 -32.78
C VAL A 146 23.51 -0.50 -33.62
N LYS A 147 22.32 0.10 -33.44
CA LYS A 147 21.96 1.37 -34.10
C LYS A 147 22.89 2.50 -33.69
N LYS A 148 23.14 2.69 -32.39
CA LYS A 148 24.08 3.70 -31.87
C LYS A 148 25.49 3.47 -32.42
N LEU A 149 25.98 2.23 -32.44
CA LEU A 149 27.28 1.88 -33.03
C LEU A 149 27.34 2.16 -34.53
N LYS A 150 26.27 1.86 -35.30
CA LYS A 150 26.19 2.20 -36.73
C LYS A 150 26.21 3.71 -36.96
N THR A 151 25.46 4.48 -36.19
CA THR A 151 25.46 5.95 -36.26
C THR A 151 26.85 6.50 -35.94
N LEU A 152 27.49 6.01 -34.88
CA LEU A 152 28.82 6.45 -34.47
C LEU A 152 29.88 6.09 -35.51
N LYS A 153 29.79 4.91 -36.13
CA LYS A 153 30.64 4.50 -37.25
C LYS A 153 30.46 5.41 -38.47
N LYS A 154 29.21 5.78 -38.79
CA LYS A 154 28.90 6.71 -39.89
C LYS A 154 29.50 8.09 -39.60
N GLN A 155 29.26 8.64 -38.42
CA GLN A 155 29.81 9.93 -38.00
C GLN A 155 31.34 9.97 -38.11
N LYS A 156 32.04 8.92 -37.67
CA LYS A 156 33.51 8.84 -37.81
C LYS A 156 33.99 8.80 -39.26
N LEU A 157 33.24 8.15 -40.16
CA LEU A 157 33.58 8.14 -41.58
C LEU A 157 33.36 9.52 -42.21
N ASP A 158 32.22 10.14 -41.92
CA ASP A 158 31.87 11.48 -42.42
C ASP A 158 32.89 12.53 -41.93
N GLU A 159 33.30 12.46 -40.66
CA GLU A 159 34.33 13.33 -40.08
C GLU A 159 35.70 13.10 -40.72
N ASN A 160 36.09 11.85 -41.01
CA ASN A 160 37.35 11.56 -41.70
C ASN A 160 37.36 12.12 -43.13
N ILE A 161 36.25 11.99 -43.85
CA ILE A 161 36.09 12.53 -45.21
C ILE A 161 36.18 14.06 -45.17
N ALA A 162 35.44 14.70 -44.26
CA ALA A 162 35.49 16.15 -44.08
C ALA A 162 36.91 16.64 -43.74
N ARG A 163 37.61 15.93 -42.85
CA ARG A 163 39.01 16.23 -42.51
C ARG A 163 39.92 16.12 -43.74
N LYS A 164 39.81 15.06 -44.52
CA LYS A 164 40.61 14.90 -45.75
C LYS A 164 40.31 15.98 -46.79
N ALA A 165 39.05 16.36 -46.96
CA ALA A 165 38.64 17.44 -47.85
C ALA A 165 39.21 18.79 -47.39
N ALA A 166 39.17 19.08 -46.09
CA ALA A 166 39.78 20.28 -45.52
C ALA A 166 41.31 20.28 -45.70
N GLU A 167 41.98 19.15 -45.43
CA GLU A 167 43.43 19.01 -45.65
C GLU A 167 43.82 19.20 -47.13
N ALA A 168 43.00 18.70 -48.07
CA ALA A 168 43.21 18.90 -49.50
C ALA A 168 43.04 20.37 -49.89
N SER A 169 41.97 21.03 -49.42
CA SER A 169 41.73 22.46 -49.66
C SER A 169 42.88 23.32 -49.13
N VAL A 170 43.38 23.05 -47.93
CA VAL A 170 44.54 23.75 -47.35
C VAL A 170 45.79 23.58 -48.22
N ARG A 171 46.02 22.40 -48.82
CA ARG A 171 47.15 22.19 -49.73
C ARG A 171 46.99 23.00 -51.02
N THR A 172 45.78 23.06 -51.59
CA THR A 172 45.50 23.85 -52.78
C THR A 172 45.70 25.34 -52.50
N LEU A 173 45.12 25.86 -51.42
CA LEU A 173 45.29 27.26 -51.02
C LEU A 173 46.76 27.64 -50.78
N LYS A 174 47.57 26.72 -50.24
CA LYS A 174 49.03 26.96 -50.11
C LYS A 174 49.74 27.06 -51.46
N LYS A 175 49.35 26.25 -52.44
CA LYS A 175 49.90 26.32 -53.80
C LYS A 175 49.48 27.61 -54.50
N GLU A 176 48.18 27.91 -54.48
CA GLU A 176 47.63 29.16 -55.05
C GLU A 176 48.24 30.39 -54.40
N LYS A 177 48.41 30.40 -53.06
CA LYS A 177 49.11 31.49 -52.36
C LYS A 177 50.54 31.65 -52.86
N LYS A 178 51.26 30.54 -53.08
CA LYS A 178 52.63 30.58 -53.60
C LYS A 178 52.66 31.13 -55.03
N GLU A 179 51.78 30.64 -55.90
CA GLU A 179 51.68 31.12 -57.29
C GLU A 179 51.27 32.59 -57.38
N LEU A 180 50.35 33.05 -56.53
CA LEU A 180 49.94 34.45 -56.46
C LEU A 180 51.07 35.33 -55.93
N GLN A 181 51.84 34.85 -54.95
CA GLN A 181 53.02 35.56 -54.47
C GLN A 181 54.08 35.68 -55.57
N GLU A 182 54.39 34.58 -56.27
CA GLU A 182 55.33 34.59 -57.41
C GLU A 182 54.89 35.58 -58.49
N LYS A 183 53.60 35.60 -58.86
CA LYS A 183 53.04 36.56 -59.82
C LYS A 183 53.07 38.01 -59.33
N LEU A 184 52.88 38.22 -58.03
CA LEU A 184 52.94 39.55 -57.43
C LEU A 184 54.38 40.08 -57.47
N ASP A 185 55.36 39.23 -57.13
CA ASP A 185 56.77 39.57 -57.21
C ASP A 185 57.18 39.85 -58.68
N GLU A 186 56.73 39.04 -59.65
CA GLU A 186 56.93 39.31 -61.08
C GLU A 186 56.34 40.65 -61.52
N ARG A 187 55.10 40.97 -61.12
CA ARG A 187 54.46 42.26 -61.43
C ARG A 187 55.22 43.44 -60.84
N LYS A 188 55.71 43.32 -59.60
CA LYS A 188 56.57 44.32 -58.96
C LYS A 188 57.79 44.60 -59.82
N THR A 189 58.50 43.56 -60.27
CA THR A 189 59.68 43.74 -61.14
C THR A 189 59.35 44.39 -62.48
N LEU A 190 58.22 44.03 -63.11
CA LEU A 190 57.77 44.66 -64.36
C LEU A 190 57.39 46.13 -64.17
N LEU A 191 56.82 46.49 -63.01
CA LEU A 191 56.49 47.87 -62.67
C LEU A 191 57.74 48.73 -62.46
N GLU A 192 58.78 48.18 -61.83
CA GLU A 192 60.07 48.88 -61.72
C GLU A 192 60.72 49.08 -63.09
N GLN A 193 60.70 48.07 -63.96
CA GLN A 193 61.20 48.17 -65.33
C GLN A 193 60.40 49.17 -66.17
N SER A 194 59.07 49.23 -66.01
CA SER A 194 58.24 50.20 -66.73
C SER A 194 58.51 51.62 -66.27
N ALA A 195 58.73 51.87 -64.97
CA ALA A 195 59.15 53.18 -64.47
C ALA A 195 60.49 53.62 -65.05
N GLN A 196 61.49 52.73 -65.11
CA GLN A 196 62.77 53.01 -65.78
C GLN A 196 62.59 53.31 -67.27
N LEU A 197 61.69 52.60 -67.94
CA LEU A 197 61.39 52.85 -69.35
C LEU A 197 60.71 54.21 -69.55
N VAL A 198 59.87 54.66 -68.62
CA VAL A 198 59.28 56.01 -68.64
C VAL A 198 60.37 57.08 -68.54
N GLU A 199 61.35 56.91 -67.64
CA GLU A 199 62.50 57.81 -67.54
C GLU A 199 63.26 57.88 -68.88
N HIS A 200 63.62 56.73 -69.45
CA HIS A 200 64.29 56.67 -70.76
C HIS A 200 63.45 57.24 -71.90
N TYR A 201 62.13 57.08 -71.87
CA TYR A 201 61.23 57.67 -72.87
C TYR A 201 61.21 59.20 -72.78
N ARG A 202 61.18 59.76 -71.55
CA ARG A 202 61.31 61.22 -71.32
C ARG A 202 62.67 61.73 -71.77
N GLU A 203 63.76 61.04 -71.45
CA GLU A 203 65.11 61.39 -71.93
C GLU A 203 65.17 61.40 -73.47
N LEU A 204 64.69 60.35 -74.11
CA LEU A 204 64.66 60.26 -75.58
C LEU A 204 63.80 61.37 -76.20
N ARG A 205 62.67 61.72 -75.57
CA ARG A 205 61.81 62.83 -75.98
C ARG A 205 62.58 64.15 -75.95
N THR A 206 63.30 64.45 -74.87
CA THR A 206 64.09 65.69 -74.75
C THR A 206 65.16 65.79 -75.84
N VAL A 207 65.90 64.70 -76.08
CA VAL A 207 66.90 64.62 -77.17
C VAL A 207 66.24 64.79 -78.54
N SER A 208 65.08 64.19 -78.75
CA SER A 208 64.35 64.29 -80.01
C SER A 208 63.79 65.69 -80.25
N SER A 209 63.31 66.39 -79.21
CA SER A 209 62.90 67.79 -79.33
C SER A 209 64.08 68.71 -79.61
N GLU A 210 65.22 68.52 -78.94
CA GLU A 210 66.44 69.28 -79.22
C GLU A 210 66.93 69.07 -80.67
N ASN A 211 66.86 67.82 -81.16
CA ASN A 211 67.22 67.51 -82.54
C ASN A 211 66.23 68.11 -83.54
N LEU A 212 64.93 68.12 -83.23
CA LEU A 212 63.90 68.74 -84.06
C LEU A 212 64.07 70.26 -84.11
N GLU A 213 64.42 70.91 -82.99
CA GLU A 213 64.78 72.34 -82.95
C GLU A 213 66.03 72.63 -83.79
N LYS A 214 67.07 71.80 -83.68
CA LYS A 214 68.28 71.90 -84.53
C LYS A 214 67.95 71.72 -86.02
N LEU A 215 67.05 70.80 -86.37
CA LEU A 215 66.58 70.56 -87.74
C LEU A 215 65.75 71.72 -88.30
N LYS A 216 64.83 72.28 -87.50
CA LYS A 216 64.08 73.48 -87.85
C LYS A 216 65.00 74.69 -88.05
N ALA A 217 66.04 74.82 -87.22
CA ALA A 217 67.06 75.86 -87.39
C ALA A 217 67.97 75.65 -88.63
N ALA A 218 68.06 74.42 -89.16
CA ALA A 218 68.97 74.03 -90.23
C ALA A 218 68.33 73.90 -91.64
N VAL A 219 67.18 74.55 -91.90
CA VAL A 219 66.55 74.70 -93.24
C VAL A 219 65.69 73.51 -93.70
N VAL A 220 64.77 73.02 -92.87
CA VAL A 220 63.63 72.17 -93.31
C VAL A 220 62.33 72.67 -92.66
N ASP A 221 61.49 73.38 -93.42
CA ASP A 221 60.17 73.88 -92.96
C ASP A 221 59.10 72.75 -92.86
N ASP A 222 59.40 71.53 -93.35
CA ASP A 222 58.52 70.36 -93.34
C ASP A 222 58.90 69.30 -92.26
N ALA A 223 59.51 69.73 -91.16
CA ALA A 223 59.83 68.82 -90.06
C ALA A 223 58.55 68.34 -89.36
N THR A 224 58.27 67.03 -89.42
CA THR A 224 57.10 66.41 -88.79
C THR A 224 57.11 66.65 -87.27
N GLU A 225 56.00 67.13 -86.73
CA GLU A 225 55.88 67.40 -85.28
C GLU A 225 55.98 66.11 -84.46
N LEU A 226 56.52 66.23 -83.25
CA LEU A 226 56.57 65.11 -82.30
C LEU A 226 55.12 64.75 -81.88
N PRO A 227 54.72 63.47 -81.88
CA PRO A 227 53.41 63.03 -81.42
C PRO A 227 53.10 63.53 -80.00
N GLU A 228 51.86 63.87 -79.64
CA GLU A 228 51.55 64.35 -78.28
C GLU A 228 51.93 63.32 -77.20
N GLN A 229 52.49 63.80 -76.08
CA GLN A 229 52.84 62.96 -74.93
C GLN A 229 51.66 62.92 -73.95
N ASP A 230 51.26 61.72 -73.54
CA ASP A 230 50.27 61.55 -72.48
C ASP A 230 50.95 61.54 -71.11
N ASP A 231 51.22 62.75 -70.59
CA ASP A 231 51.91 62.93 -69.32
C ASP A 231 51.15 62.32 -68.14
N LYS A 232 49.81 62.26 -68.21
CA LYS A 232 48.99 61.65 -67.15
C LYS A 232 49.19 60.14 -67.08
N LEU A 233 49.35 59.48 -68.23
CA LEU A 233 49.64 58.06 -68.28
C LEU A 233 51.04 57.75 -67.75
N LEU A 234 52.03 58.57 -68.10
CA LEU A 234 53.42 58.39 -67.64
C LEU A 234 53.59 58.64 -66.14
N GLU A 235 52.99 59.72 -65.61
CA GLU A 235 52.94 59.96 -64.16
C GLU A 235 52.19 58.84 -63.43
N GLY A 236 51.11 58.30 -64.01
CA GLY A 236 50.37 57.19 -63.43
C GLY A 236 51.21 55.91 -63.28
N ILE A 237 52.13 55.63 -64.22
CA ILE A 237 53.04 54.48 -64.16
C ILE A 237 54.12 54.69 -63.08
N GLU A 238 54.69 55.88 -62.97
CA GLU A 238 55.68 56.22 -61.93
C GLU A 238 55.08 56.22 -60.52
N MET A 239 53.85 56.75 -60.37
CA MET A 239 53.13 56.69 -59.11
C MET A 239 52.78 55.25 -58.71
N ALA A 240 52.37 54.41 -59.66
CA ALA A 240 52.12 53.00 -59.38
C ALA A 240 53.38 52.24 -58.94
N ALA A 241 54.56 52.62 -59.45
CA ALA A 241 55.84 52.00 -59.07
C ALA A 241 56.37 52.49 -57.71
N THR A 242 56.01 53.70 -57.29
CA THR A 242 56.42 54.28 -56.00
C THR A 242 55.51 53.85 -54.86
N VAL A 243 54.20 53.71 -55.09
CA VAL A 243 53.23 53.26 -54.07
C VAL A 243 53.49 51.81 -53.63
N GLU A 244 53.94 50.91 -54.51
CA GLU A 244 54.25 49.52 -54.12
C GLU A 244 55.63 49.31 -53.47
N LYS A 245 56.46 50.35 -53.36
CA LYS A 245 57.73 50.32 -52.59
C LYS A 245 57.54 50.57 -51.10
N ASP A 246 56.41 51.18 -50.71
CA ASP A 246 56.13 51.59 -49.33
C ASP A 246 55.20 50.60 -48.56
N ASP A 247 54.69 49.55 -49.23
CA ASP A 247 53.91 48.42 -48.66
C ASP A 247 54.67 47.08 -48.72
#